data_AF-A0AA42P1X8-F1
#
_entry.id   AF-A0AA42P1X8-F1
#
_cell.length_a   1.000
_cell.length_b   1.000
_cell.length_c   1.000
_cell.angle_alpha   90.00
_cell.angle_beta   90.00
_cell.angle_gamma   90.00
#
_symmetry.space_group_name_H-M   'P 1'
#
loop_
_entity.id
_entity.type
_entity.pdbx_description
1 polymer ?
#
loop_
_entity_poly.entity_id
_entity_poly.type
_entity_poly.pdbx_seq_one_letter_code
_entity_poly.pdbx_strand_id
1 'polypeptide(L)'
;MDHTAHNTAVQDLHPEANVRRQRRNIPVLIGNLKAAGLNMPGVDSAYRAALFAGATDEMAWEAARRHELVLIGFPDEISDTGTDLSKAEAMRKRRQALIDTCRSLPNPFALGADLQVAA
;
A
#
# COMPACT_ATOMS: atom_id res chain seq x y z
N MET A 1 32.04 -30.53 -32.43
CA MET A 1 30.80 -29.84 -32.79
C MET A 1 30.06 -29.58 -31.50
N ASP A 2 30.33 -28.43 -30.87
CA ASP A 2 29.67 -28.03 -29.62
C ASP A 2 28.33 -27.39 -29.94
N HIS A 3 27.26 -28.18 -29.75
CA HIS A 3 25.89 -27.68 -29.71
C HIS A 3 25.47 -27.46 -28.26
N THR A 4 25.95 -26.37 -27.66
CA THR A 4 25.41 -25.84 -26.40
C THR A 4 25.08 -24.36 -26.55
N ALA A 5 24.19 -24.07 -27.49
CA ALA A 5 23.38 -22.86 -27.44
C ALA A 5 22.36 -23.01 -26.30
N HIS A 6 22.82 -22.85 -25.06
CA HIS A 6 21.96 -22.75 -23.90
C HIS A 6 21.32 -21.35 -23.89
N ASN A 7 20.15 -21.28 -24.51
CA ASN A 7 18.99 -20.47 -24.16
C ASN A 7 19.23 -19.34 -23.14
N THR A 8 19.95 -18.30 -23.54
CA THR A 8 20.34 -17.15 -22.70
C THR A 8 19.15 -16.23 -22.36
N ALA A 9 17.97 -16.49 -22.95
CA ALA A 9 16.80 -15.65 -22.80
C ALA A 9 16.02 -15.84 -21.48
N VAL A 10 16.25 -16.94 -20.76
CA VAL A 10 15.47 -17.31 -19.55
C VAL A 10 16.17 -16.90 -18.24
N GLN A 11 17.47 -16.60 -18.27
CA GLN A 11 18.29 -16.58 -17.05
C GLN A 11 18.31 -15.27 -16.24
N ASP A 12 17.75 -14.16 -16.72
CA ASP A 12 17.85 -12.90 -15.97
C ASP A 12 16.49 -12.19 -15.82
N LEU A 13 15.46 -12.95 -15.45
CA LEU A 13 14.12 -12.40 -15.13
C LEU A 13 14.17 -11.39 -13.97
N HIS A 14 15.19 -11.48 -13.10
CA HIS A 14 15.39 -10.60 -11.95
C HIS A 14 16.87 -10.25 -11.74
N PRO A 15 17.44 -9.28 -12.49
CA PRO A 15 18.84 -8.91 -12.36
C PRO A 15 19.20 -8.59 -10.91
N GLU A 16 20.25 -9.22 -10.38
CA GLU A 16 20.61 -9.15 -8.96
C GLU A 16 20.82 -7.70 -8.48
N ALA A 17 21.40 -6.86 -9.35
CA ALA A 17 21.59 -5.43 -9.09
C ALA A 17 20.26 -4.70 -8.80
N ASN A 18 19.19 -5.05 -9.53
CA ASN A 18 17.86 -4.47 -9.34
C ASN A 18 17.27 -4.92 -8.00
N VAL A 19 17.38 -6.21 -7.65
CA VAL A 19 16.91 -6.75 -6.36
C VAL A 19 17.65 -6.08 -5.19
N ARG A 20 18.97 -5.93 -5.29
CA ARG A 20 19.78 -5.22 -4.28
C ARG A 20 19.36 -3.76 -4.14
N ARG A 21 19.11 -3.05 -5.25
CA ARG A 21 18.61 -1.68 -5.23
C ARG A 21 17.24 -1.59 -4.56
N GLN A 22 16.29 -2.45 -4.92
CA GLN A 22 14.98 -2.49 -4.30
C GLN A 22 15.08 -2.72 -2.79
N ARG A 23 15.89 -3.69 -2.35
CA ARG A 23 16.09 -4.00 -0.93
C ARG A 23 16.61 -2.80 -0.13
N ARG A 24 17.54 -2.02 -0.70
CA ARG A 24 18.06 -0.80 -0.06
C ARG A 24 17.01 0.30 0.06
N ASN A 25 16.01 0.34 -0.81
CA ASN A 25 14.98 1.38 -0.83
C ASN A 25 13.79 1.05 0.09
N ILE A 26 13.60 -0.21 0.51
CA ILE A 26 12.48 -0.64 1.36
C ILE A 26 12.35 0.21 2.64
N PRO A 27 13.42 0.46 3.43
CA PRO A 27 13.30 1.24 4.66
C PRO A 27 12.82 2.67 4.41
N VAL A 28 13.27 3.29 3.31
CA VAL A 28 12.88 4.65 2.91
C VAL A 28 11.40 4.67 2.51
N LEU A 29 10.95 3.70 1.71
CA LEU A 29 9.54 3.56 1.35
C LEU A 29 8.65 3.41 2.59
N ILE A 30 9.02 2.53 3.52
CA ILE A 30 8.28 2.33 4.78
C ILE A 30 8.21 3.64 5.57
N GLY A 31 9.33 4.37 5.67
CA GLY A 31 9.38 5.68 6.32
C GLY A 31 8.42 6.68 5.69
N ASN A 32 8.42 6.77 4.36
CA ASN A 32 7.55 7.69 3.62
C ASN A 32 6.07 7.35 3.77
N LEU A 33 5.70 6.06 3.69
CA LEU A 33 4.30 5.63 3.86
C LEU A 33 3.79 5.94 5.27
N LYS A 34 4.60 5.66 6.30
CA LYS A 34 4.27 6.03 7.69
C LYS A 34 4.13 7.54 7.87
N ALA A 35 5.05 8.32 7.30
CA ALA A 35 4.99 9.77 7.34
C ALA A 35 3.73 10.32 6.63
N ALA A 36 3.27 9.63 5.59
CA ALA A 36 2.01 9.93 4.90
C ALA A 36 0.75 9.43 5.63
N GLY A 37 0.89 8.81 6.81
CA GLY A 37 -0.21 8.35 7.64
C GLY A 37 -0.62 6.89 7.44
N LEU A 38 0.05 6.14 6.56
CA LEU A 38 -0.19 4.72 6.34
C LEU A 38 0.67 3.87 7.28
N ASN A 39 0.05 3.34 8.33
CA ASN A 39 0.73 2.72 9.46
C ASN A 39 0.51 1.21 9.60
N MET A 40 -0.43 0.65 8.84
CA MET A 40 -0.77 -0.78 8.96
C MET A 40 0.33 -1.68 8.36
N PRO A 41 0.52 -2.91 8.90
CA PRO A 41 1.52 -3.82 8.37
C PRO A 41 1.21 -4.23 6.92
N GLY A 42 2.25 -4.28 6.08
CA GLY A 42 2.12 -4.73 4.69
C GLY A 42 1.66 -3.66 3.70
N VAL A 43 1.43 -2.41 4.12
CA VAL A 43 1.14 -1.29 3.20
C VAL A 43 2.26 -1.06 2.18
N ASP A 44 3.52 -1.25 2.58
CA ASP A 44 4.68 -1.19 1.71
C ASP A 44 4.68 -2.30 0.65
N SER A 45 4.21 -3.47 1.04
CA SER A 45 4.12 -4.64 0.17
C SER A 45 2.97 -4.47 -0.83
N ALA A 46 1.82 -3.94 -0.40
CA ALA A 46 0.72 -3.57 -1.27
C ALA A 46 1.14 -2.49 -2.30
N TYR A 47 1.84 -1.45 -1.87
CA TYR A 47 2.40 -0.41 -2.75
C TYR A 47 3.31 -1.02 -3.83
N ARG A 48 4.29 -1.83 -3.41
CA ARG A 48 5.27 -2.45 -4.31
C ARG A 48 4.63 -3.48 -5.24
N ALA A 49 3.64 -4.23 -4.77
CA ALA A 49 2.90 -5.18 -5.58
C ALA A 49 2.10 -4.47 -6.67
N ALA A 50 1.48 -3.33 -6.36
CA ALA A 50 0.81 -2.49 -7.36
C ALA A 50 1.81 -1.96 -8.40
N LEU A 51 2.97 -1.42 -7.99
CA LEU A 51 4.00 -0.99 -8.93
C LEU A 51 4.49 -2.14 -9.82
N PHE A 52 4.68 -3.33 -9.24
CA PHE A 52 5.07 -4.52 -10.01
C PHE A 52 4.01 -4.92 -11.04
N ALA A 53 2.73 -4.73 -10.71
CA ALA A 53 1.61 -4.95 -11.63
C ALA A 53 1.44 -3.84 -12.69
N GLY A 54 2.32 -2.83 -12.73
CA GLY A 54 2.30 -1.74 -13.71
C GLY A 54 1.45 -0.54 -13.30
N ALA A 55 1.09 -0.41 -12.02
CA ALA A 55 0.39 0.76 -11.51
C ALA A 55 1.30 2.02 -11.52
N THR A 56 0.69 3.19 -11.69
CA THR A 56 1.37 4.48 -11.42
C THR A 56 1.61 4.65 -9.91
N ASP A 57 2.47 5.58 -9.50
CA ASP A 57 2.69 5.87 -8.07
C ASP A 57 1.39 6.30 -7.37
N GLU A 58 0.53 7.06 -8.05
CA GLU A 58 -0.80 7.43 -7.57
C GLU A 58 -1.66 6.19 -7.28
N MET A 59 -1.74 5.26 -8.25
CA MET A 59 -2.49 4.02 -8.10
C MET A 59 -1.89 3.08 -7.04
N ALA A 60 -0.56 3.01 -6.94
CA ALA A 60 0.14 2.22 -5.94
C ALA A 60 -0.09 2.76 -4.52
N TRP A 61 -0.10 4.08 -4.38
CA TRP A 61 -0.45 4.74 -3.14
C TRP A 61 -1.91 4.43 -2.75
N GLU A 62 -2.85 4.47 -3.70
CA GLU A 62 -4.25 4.07 -3.45
C GLU A 62 -4.39 2.59 -3.08
N ALA A 63 -3.59 1.70 -3.69
CA ALA A 63 -3.56 0.29 -3.33
C ALA A 63 -3.10 0.09 -1.87
N ALA A 64 -2.07 0.83 -1.44
CA ALA A 64 -1.62 0.83 -0.06
C ALA A 64 -2.68 1.38 0.91
N ARG A 65 -3.37 2.49 0.57
CA ARG A 65 -4.48 3.03 1.37
C ARG A 65 -5.62 2.03 1.49
N ARG A 66 -5.99 1.33 0.41
CA ARG A 66 -7.00 0.26 0.45
C ARG A 66 -6.58 -0.90 1.34
N HIS A 67 -5.32 -1.33 1.27
CA HIS A 67 -4.78 -2.37 2.16
C HIS A 67 -4.87 -1.99 3.64
N GLU A 68 -4.57 -0.72 3.97
CA GLU A 68 -4.75 -0.19 5.33
C GLU A 68 -6.21 -0.29 5.79
N LEU A 69 -7.15 0.13 4.96
CA LEU A 69 -8.59 0.04 5.26
C LEU A 69 -9.05 -1.41 5.46
N VAL A 70 -8.57 -2.35 4.65
CA VAL A 70 -8.85 -3.78 4.82
C VAL A 70 -8.37 -4.28 6.17
N LEU A 71 -7.19 -3.85 6.64
CA LEU A 71 -6.66 -4.27 7.94
C LEU A 71 -7.31 -3.58 9.14
N ILE A 72 -7.80 -2.34 8.97
CA ILE A 72 -8.60 -1.67 10.01
C ILE A 72 -9.92 -2.45 10.26
N GLY A 73 -10.50 -3.00 9.19
CA GLY A 73 -11.83 -3.63 9.20
C GLY A 73 -12.95 -2.61 9.35
N PHE A 74 -14.18 -3.08 9.56
CA PHE A 74 -15.36 -2.22 9.65
C PHE A 74 -15.97 -2.22 11.07
N PRO A 75 -16.67 -1.14 11.49
CA PRO A 75 -17.27 -1.08 12.82
C PRO A 75 -18.36 -2.13 13.08
N ASP A 76 -19.13 -2.48 12.05
CA ASP A 76 -20.19 -3.49 12.09
C ASP A 76 -19.68 -4.92 12.31
N GLU A 77 -18.40 -5.19 12.04
CA GLU A 77 -17.74 -6.47 12.34
C GLU A 77 -17.48 -6.67 13.85
N ILE A 78 -17.67 -5.65 14.68
CA ILE A 78 -17.51 -5.76 16.13
C ILE A 78 -18.77 -6.38 16.72
N SER A 79 -18.64 -7.62 17.19
CA SER A 79 -19.73 -8.35 17.85
C SER A 79 -19.97 -7.82 19.27
N ASP A 80 -21.25 -7.72 19.64
CA ASP A 80 -21.70 -7.46 21.01
C ASP A 80 -21.67 -8.72 21.89
N THR A 81 -21.45 -9.90 21.31
CA THR A 81 -21.45 -11.16 22.07
C THR A 81 -20.21 -11.26 22.95
N GLY A 82 -20.41 -11.22 24.28
CA GLY A 82 -19.34 -11.43 25.27
C GLY A 82 -18.55 -10.17 25.65
N THR A 83 -18.93 -9.00 25.14
CA THR A 83 -18.32 -7.72 25.49
C THR A 83 -19.40 -6.79 26.06
N ASP A 84 -19.05 -6.00 27.08
CA ASP A 84 -19.91 -4.92 27.58
C ASP A 84 -20.30 -3.98 26.42
N LEU A 85 -21.60 -3.71 26.27
CA LEU A 85 -22.14 -2.89 25.19
C LEU A 85 -21.44 -1.53 25.08
N SER A 86 -21.12 -0.92 26.22
CA SER A 86 -20.41 0.37 26.26
C SER A 86 -19.01 0.29 25.64
N LYS A 87 -18.33 -0.86 25.81
CA LYS A 87 -17.01 -1.12 25.23
C LYS A 87 -17.12 -1.42 23.74
N ALA A 88 -18.14 -2.18 23.33
CA ALA A 88 -18.39 -2.45 21.91
C ALA A 88 -18.65 -1.15 21.14
N GLU A 89 -19.49 -0.26 21.65
CA GLU A 89 -19.74 1.07 21.07
C GLU A 89 -18.47 1.94 21.01
N ALA A 90 -17.67 1.96 22.07
CA ALA A 90 -16.40 2.69 22.07
C ALA A 90 -15.42 2.14 21.02
N MET A 91 -15.34 0.82 20.85
CA MET A 91 -14.52 0.18 19.81
C MET A 91 -15.03 0.51 18.40
N ARG A 92 -16.35 0.51 18.17
CA ARG A 92 -16.95 0.93 16.90
C ARG A 92 -16.59 2.36 16.55
N LYS A 93 -16.77 3.28 17.50
CA LYS A 93 -16.42 4.70 17.33
C LYS A 93 -14.94 4.88 17.02
N ARG A 94 -14.07 4.18 17.75
CA ARG A 94 -12.62 4.21 17.51
C ARG A 94 -12.27 3.70 16.11
N ARG A 95 -12.87 2.57 15.69
CA ARG A 95 -12.63 2.01 14.36
C ARG A 95 -13.11 2.94 13.25
N GLN A 96 -14.28 3.55 13.40
CA GLN A 96 -14.77 4.54 12.44
C GLN A 96 -13.81 5.74 12.32
N ALA A 97 -13.31 6.26 13.45
CA ALA A 97 -12.34 7.36 13.43
C ALA A 97 -11.04 6.99 12.69
N LEU A 98 -10.57 5.73 12.80
CA LEU A 98 -9.42 5.24 12.03
C LEU A 98 -9.71 5.18 10.53
N ILE A 99 -10.90 4.70 10.14
CA ILE A 99 -11.34 4.67 8.74
C ILE A 99 -11.41 6.09 8.16
N ASP A 100 -11.98 7.02 8.91
CA ASP A 100 -12.14 8.41 8.46
C ASP A 100 -10.79 9.10 8.31
N THR A 101 -9.88 8.87 9.26
CA THR A 101 -8.47 9.31 9.16
C THR A 101 -7.84 8.71 7.90
N CYS A 102 -7.95 7.39 7.75
CA CYS A 102 -7.72 6.58 6.55
C CYS A 102 -8.02 7.32 5.23
N ARG A 103 -9.31 7.58 5.04
CA ARG A 103 -9.91 8.10 3.82
C ARG A 103 -9.58 9.57 3.57
N SER A 104 -9.28 10.33 4.62
CA SER A 104 -8.96 11.76 4.51
C SER A 104 -7.50 12.04 4.16
N LEU A 105 -6.60 11.04 4.26
CA LEU A 105 -5.19 11.21 3.85
C LEU A 105 -5.13 11.66 2.39
N PRO A 106 -4.45 12.75 2.03
CA PRO A 106 -4.28 13.13 0.63
C PRO A 106 -3.36 12.14 -0.09
N ASN A 107 -3.64 11.84 -1.36
CA ASN A 107 -2.69 11.10 -2.18
C ASN A 107 -1.59 12.09 -2.65
N PRO A 108 -0.31 11.89 -2.24
CA PRO A 108 0.77 12.83 -2.55
C PRO A 108 1.15 12.83 -4.04
N PHE A 109 0.68 11.85 -4.81
CA PHE A 109 0.94 11.71 -6.24
C PHE A 109 -0.26 12.08 -7.11
N ALA A 110 -1.41 12.43 -6.50
CA ALA A 110 -2.53 12.95 -7.26
C ALA A 110 -2.10 14.26 -7.91
N LEU A 111 -1.87 14.22 -9.22
CA LEU A 111 -1.65 15.43 -10.03
C LEU A 111 -2.90 16.29 -9.86
N GLY A 112 -2.72 17.51 -9.38
CA GLY A 112 -3.82 18.45 -9.20
C GLY A 112 -4.65 18.55 -10.48
N ALA A 113 -5.96 18.46 -10.34
CA ALA A 113 -6.92 18.78 -11.39
C ALA A 113 -6.78 20.24 -11.91
N ASP A 114 -5.85 21.02 -11.37
CA ASP A 114 -5.63 22.45 -11.64
C ASP A 114 -4.63 22.75 -12.76
N LEU A 115 -4.09 21.75 -13.47
CA LEU A 115 -3.18 21.99 -14.62
C LEU A 115 -3.86 21.97 -15.99
N GLN A 116 -5.19 21.85 -16.08
CA GLN A 116 -5.93 21.82 -17.36
C GLN A 116 -6.70 23.10 -17.72
N VAL A 117 -6.61 24.19 -16.95
CA VAL A 117 -7.32 25.47 -17.25
C VAL A 117 -6.38 26.60 -17.73
N ALA A 118 -5.11 26.32 -18.00
CA ALA A 118 -4.19 27.32 -18.55
C ALA A 118 -3.31 26.73 -19.67
N ALA A 119 -3.93 26.45 -20.82
CA ALA A 119 -3.26 26.32 -22.10
C ALA A 119 -4.10 27.00 -23.19
#